data_AF-A0A2K8NYF3-F1
#
_entry.id   AF-A0A2K8NYF3-F1
#
_cell.length_a   1.000
_cell.length_b   1.000
_cell.length_c   1.000
_cell.angle_alpha   90.00
_cell.angle_beta   90.00
_cell.angle_gamma   90.00
#
_symmetry.space_group_name_H-M   'P 1'
#
loop_
_entity.id
_entity.type
_entity.pdbx_description
1 polymer ?
#
loop_
_entity_poly.entity_id
_entity_poly.type
_entity_poly.pdbx_seq_one_letter_code
_entity_poly.pdbx_strand_id
1 'polypeptide(L)'
;MKIIYKKEIKLKALKELKYNNFKNISEKMNININTLKSWYYKNKKEEFLFSNHKKDSEQLIIKTSQLINKIKLIFNKNKANSILSIEKIRKKHNLSLKIILIELNISKSNYYYRLNNFKRKKERNRRKKNSWSDFNLWYFQRI
;
A
#
# COMPACT_ATOMS: atom_id res chain seq x y z
N MET A 1 21.55 -11.97 -40.38
CA MET A 1 22.40 -11.48 -39.25
C MET A 1 21.60 -10.51 -38.39
N LYS A 2 21.52 -10.73 -37.07
CA LYS A 2 20.93 -9.74 -36.13
C LYS A 2 22.04 -8.78 -35.69
N ILE A 3 21.94 -7.51 -36.05
CA ILE A 3 22.87 -6.48 -35.59
C ILE A 3 22.55 -6.17 -34.12
N ILE A 4 23.47 -6.49 -33.21
CA ILE A 4 23.33 -6.24 -31.77
C ILE A 4 24.03 -4.92 -31.43
N TYR A 5 23.26 -3.88 -31.13
CA TYR A 5 23.81 -2.60 -30.71
C TYR A 5 24.09 -2.55 -29.20
N LYS A 6 25.25 -2.02 -28.82
CA LYS A 6 25.63 -1.78 -27.41
C LYS A 6 24.62 -0.84 -26.74
N LYS A 7 24.40 -1.03 -25.43
CA LYS A 7 23.44 -0.24 -24.62
C LYS A 7 23.75 1.26 -24.65
N GLU A 8 25.03 1.63 -24.66
CA GLU A 8 25.50 3.01 -24.72
C GLU A 8 25.09 3.72 -26.01
N ILE A 9 25.19 3.02 -27.16
CA ILE A 9 24.78 3.55 -28.46
C ILE A 9 23.27 3.81 -28.48
N LYS A 10 22.48 2.89 -27.91
CA LYS A 10 21.02 3.07 -27.78
C LYS A 10 20.68 4.32 -26.95
N LEU A 11 21.35 4.50 -25.81
CA LEU A 11 21.12 5.67 -24.95
C LEU A 11 21.56 6.97 -25.61
N LYS A 12 22.69 6.98 -26.31
CA LYS A 12 23.16 8.16 -27.05
C LYS A 12 22.18 8.56 -28.16
N ALA A 13 21.71 7.58 -28.94
CA ALA A 13 20.71 7.82 -29.98
C ALA A 13 19.39 8.36 -29.42
N LEU A 14 18.92 7.81 -28.29
CA LEU A 14 17.72 8.28 -27.59
C LEU A 14 17.88 9.69 -26.98
N LYS A 15 19.09 10.05 -26.51
CA LYS A 15 19.40 11.41 -26.04
C LYS A 15 19.40 12.42 -27.19
N GLU A 16 20.03 12.09 -28.32
CA GLU A 16 20.04 12.96 -29.50
C GLU A 16 18.64 13.13 -30.12
N LEU A 17 17.77 12.12 -30.01
CA LEU A 17 16.36 12.18 -30.45
C LEU A 17 15.51 13.22 -29.73
N LYS A 18 15.97 13.76 -28.59
CA LYS A 18 15.27 14.86 -27.91
C LYS A 18 15.32 16.17 -28.70
N TYR A 19 16.35 16.34 -29.53
CA TYR A 19 16.64 17.59 -30.22
C TYR A 19 16.73 17.44 -31.74
N ASN A 20 16.80 16.21 -32.26
CA ASN A 20 16.97 15.92 -33.68
C ASN A 20 15.94 14.91 -34.20
N ASN A 21 15.67 14.98 -35.50
CA ASN A 21 14.74 14.07 -36.18
C ASN A 21 15.34 12.65 -36.35
N PHE A 22 14.46 11.64 -36.40
CA PHE A 22 14.83 10.23 -36.59
C PHE A 22 15.70 9.99 -37.83
N LYS A 23 15.44 10.72 -38.92
CA LYS A 23 16.22 10.63 -40.17
C LYS A 23 17.66 11.09 -39.97
N ASN A 24 17.86 12.27 -39.38
CA ASN A 24 19.20 12.82 -39.12
C ASN A 24 20.03 11.91 -38.20
N ILE A 25 19.41 11.30 -37.19
CA ILE A 25 20.13 10.39 -36.27
C ILE A 25 20.40 9.04 -36.95
N SER A 26 19.48 8.55 -37.77
CA SER A 26 19.70 7.32 -38.53
C SER A 26 20.89 7.44 -39.47
N GLU A 27 21.03 8.58 -40.15
CA GLU A 27 22.14 8.88 -41.06
C GLU A 27 23.44 9.10 -40.27
N LYS A 28 23.40 9.90 -39.20
CA LYS A 28 24.57 10.23 -38.39
C LYS A 28 25.16 9.03 -37.64
N MET A 29 24.34 8.09 -37.19
CA MET A 29 24.77 6.92 -36.43
C MET A 29 24.78 5.62 -37.24
N ASN A 30 24.41 5.69 -38.54
CA ASN A 30 24.23 4.54 -39.42
C ASN A 30 23.33 3.45 -38.79
N ILE A 31 22.19 3.86 -38.24
CA ILE A 31 21.20 2.98 -37.59
C ILE A 31 19.92 3.02 -38.37
N ASN A 32 19.32 1.86 -38.64
CA ASN A 32 18.01 1.81 -39.30
C ASN A 32 16.94 2.60 -38.50
N ILE A 33 16.22 3.49 -39.19
CA ILE A 33 15.13 4.31 -38.63
C ILE A 33 14.11 3.47 -37.87
N ASN A 34 13.76 2.28 -38.37
CA ASN A 34 12.79 1.39 -37.72
C ASN A 34 13.30 0.85 -36.39
N THR A 35 14.60 0.56 -36.30
CA THR A 35 15.27 0.15 -35.06
C THR A 35 15.30 1.30 -34.05
N LEU A 36 15.58 2.52 -34.51
CA LEU A 36 15.60 3.72 -33.70
C LEU A 36 14.20 4.07 -33.14
N LYS A 37 13.15 3.96 -33.98
CA LYS A 37 11.75 4.10 -33.57
C LYS A 37 11.38 3.08 -32.49
N SER A 38 11.74 1.81 -32.68
CA SER A 38 11.48 0.75 -31.70
C SER A 38 12.08 1.05 -30.33
N TRP A 39 13.32 1.54 -30.27
CA TRP A 39 13.95 1.94 -29.01
C TRP A 39 13.25 3.13 -28.36
N TYR A 40 12.84 4.12 -29.15
CA TYR A 40 12.15 5.30 -28.66
C TYR A 40 10.80 4.95 -28.02
N TYR A 41 9.98 4.16 -28.70
CA TYR A 41 8.68 3.74 -28.17
C TYR A 41 8.82 2.81 -26.96
N LYS A 42 9.83 1.95 -26.94
CA LYS A 42 10.11 1.10 -25.77
C LYS A 42 10.53 1.94 -24.56
N ASN A 43 11.43 2.91 -24.75
CA ASN A 43 11.88 3.78 -23.68
C ASN A 43 10.76 4.68 -23.15
N LYS A 44 9.90 5.24 -24.02
CA LYS A 44 8.74 6.02 -23.57
C LYS A 44 7.72 5.21 -22.76
N LYS A 45 7.49 3.94 -23.14
CA LYS A 45 6.64 3.04 -22.34
C LYS A 45 7.25 2.77 -20.97
N GLU A 46 8.55 2.51 -20.91
CA GLU A 46 9.27 2.33 -19.65
C GLU A 46 9.26 3.63 -18.82
N GLU A 47 9.55 4.78 -19.40
CA GLU A 47 9.56 6.09 -18.75
C GLU A 47 8.18 6.47 -18.20
N PHE A 48 7.09 6.18 -18.94
CA PHE A 48 5.72 6.35 -18.47
C PHE A 48 5.37 5.45 -17.29
N LEU A 49 5.82 4.18 -17.32
CA LEU A 49 5.64 3.25 -16.20
C LEU A 49 6.42 3.74 -14.97
N PHE A 50 7.69 4.12 -15.14
CA PHE A 50 8.53 4.61 -14.04
C PHE A 50 8.06 5.96 -13.46
N SER A 51 7.52 6.86 -14.28
CA SER A 51 7.01 8.16 -13.80
C SER A 51 5.73 8.03 -12.98
N ASN A 52 4.85 7.09 -13.35
CA ASN A 52 3.62 6.84 -12.59
C ASN A 52 3.94 6.17 -11.25
N HIS A 53 4.83 5.17 -11.25
CA HIS A 53 5.26 4.51 -10.00
C HIS A 53 5.97 5.45 -9.02
N LYS A 54 6.74 6.43 -9.48
CA LYS A 54 7.37 7.43 -8.58
C LYS A 54 6.33 8.30 -7.87
N LYS A 55 5.39 8.90 -8.61
CA LYS A 55 4.32 9.73 -8.02
C LYS A 55 3.39 8.93 -7.12
N ASP A 56 3.05 7.71 -7.52
CA ASP A 56 2.24 6.80 -6.71
C ASP A 56 2.97 6.38 -5.44
N SER A 57 4.29 6.14 -5.51
CA SER A 57 5.10 5.74 -4.35
C SER A 57 5.24 6.86 -3.31
N GLU A 58 5.45 8.11 -3.74
CA GLU A 58 5.56 9.26 -2.83
C GLU A 58 4.23 9.55 -2.14
N GLN A 59 3.11 9.49 -2.88
CA GLN A 59 1.79 9.62 -2.28
C GLN A 59 1.45 8.45 -1.33
N LEU A 60 1.87 7.23 -1.64
CA LEU A 60 1.71 6.07 -0.74
C LEU A 60 2.51 6.23 0.56
N ILE A 61 3.73 6.76 0.49
CA ILE A 61 4.57 7.02 1.67
C ILE A 61 3.92 8.08 2.55
N ILE A 62 3.43 9.18 1.97
CA ILE A 62 2.74 10.24 2.73
C ILE A 62 1.46 9.70 3.38
N LYS A 63 0.65 8.95 2.64
CA LYS A 63 -0.59 8.35 3.17
C LYS A 63 -0.33 7.33 4.28
N THR A 64 0.70 6.51 4.14
CA THR A 64 1.08 5.51 5.17
C THR A 64 1.59 6.20 6.45
N SER A 65 2.41 7.24 6.33
CA SER A 65 2.86 8.07 7.45
C SER A 65 1.70 8.72 8.22
N GLN A 66 0.73 9.32 7.51
CA GLN A 66 -0.46 9.90 8.12
C GLN A 66 -1.30 8.85 8.88
N LEU A 67 -1.47 7.66 8.32
CA LEU A 67 -2.19 6.55 8.96
C LEU A 67 -1.49 6.06 10.22
N ILE A 68 -0.16 5.98 10.21
CA ILE A 68 0.66 5.61 11.39
C ILE A 68 0.50 6.66 12.50
N ASN A 69 0.57 7.95 12.16
CA ASN A 69 0.36 9.02 13.14
C ASN A 69 -1.04 8.97 13.76
N LYS A 70 -2.07 8.70 12.95
CA LYS A 70 -3.44 8.49 13.46
C LYS A 70 -3.51 7.29 14.41
N ILE A 71 -2.85 6.19 14.09
CA ILE A 71 -2.75 5.01 14.95
C ILE A 71 -2.07 5.34 16.28
N LYS A 72 -0.95 6.10 16.25
CA LYS A 72 -0.26 6.59 17.46
C LYS A 72 -1.16 7.45 18.33
N LEU A 73 -1.88 8.40 17.74
CA LEU A 73 -2.82 9.27 18.47
C LEU A 73 -3.95 8.45 19.13
N ILE A 74 -4.52 7.49 18.41
CA ILE A 74 -5.56 6.59 18.94
C ILE A 74 -5.00 5.75 20.10
N PHE A 75 -3.78 5.24 19.96
CA PHE A 75 -3.13 4.45 21.00
C PHE A 75 -2.85 5.27 22.26
N ASN A 76 -2.31 6.48 22.10
CA ASN A 76 -1.98 7.36 23.21
C ASN A 76 -3.22 7.85 23.97
N LYS A 77 -4.31 8.16 23.25
CA LYS A 77 -5.56 8.62 23.88
C LYS A 77 -6.25 7.55 24.73
N ASN A 78 -6.13 6.28 24.37
CA ASN A 78 -6.80 5.21 25.12
C ASN A 78 -6.10 3.85 24.95
N LYS A 79 -5.00 3.63 25.67
CA LYS A 79 -4.13 2.44 25.55
C LYS A 79 -4.87 1.10 25.70
N ALA A 80 -5.94 1.08 26.50
CA ALA A 80 -6.74 -0.13 26.71
C ALA A 80 -7.65 -0.38 25.49
N ASN A 81 -8.53 0.54 25.11
CA ASN A 81 -9.58 0.31 24.10
C ASN A 81 -9.15 0.54 22.63
N SER A 82 -7.96 1.06 22.40
CA SER A 82 -7.47 1.48 21.08
C SER A 82 -7.17 0.34 20.11
N ILE A 83 -6.81 -0.85 20.59
CA ILE A 83 -6.32 -1.93 19.72
C ILE A 83 -7.36 -2.46 18.75
N LEU A 84 -8.64 -2.48 19.13
CA LEU A 84 -9.71 -2.85 18.21
C LEU A 84 -9.83 -1.84 17.05
N SER A 85 -9.69 -0.55 17.35
CA SER A 85 -9.73 0.54 16.36
C SER A 85 -8.50 0.49 15.46
N ILE A 86 -7.32 0.20 16.02
CA ILE A 86 -6.07 0.02 15.27
C ILE A 86 -6.16 -1.19 14.34
N GLU A 87 -6.71 -2.32 14.80
CA GLU A 87 -6.92 -3.52 13.97
C GLU A 87 -7.88 -3.25 12.79
N LYS A 88 -8.93 -2.46 13.01
CA LYS A 88 -9.86 -2.04 11.94
C LYS A 88 -9.15 -1.18 10.89
N ILE A 89 -8.36 -0.19 11.31
CA ILE A 89 -7.59 0.68 10.41
C ILE A 89 -6.56 -0.15 9.64
N ARG A 90 -5.85 -1.04 10.33
CA ARG A 90 -4.86 -1.94 9.74
C ARG A 90 -5.47 -2.78 8.62
N LYS A 91 -6.61 -3.43 8.88
CA LYS A 91 -7.31 -4.24 7.88
C LYS A 91 -7.85 -3.41 6.72
N LYS A 92 -8.44 -2.24 7.00
CA LYS A 92 -9.02 -1.36 5.97
C LYS A 92 -7.97 -0.84 4.98
N HIS A 93 -6.75 -0.56 5.47
CA HIS A 93 -5.68 0.01 4.66
C HIS A 93 -4.55 -0.99 4.35
N ASN A 94 -4.78 -2.29 4.60
CA ASN A 94 -3.83 -3.38 4.43
C ASN A 94 -2.42 -3.08 4.98
N LEU A 95 -2.35 -2.44 6.15
CA LEU A 95 -1.08 -2.07 6.78
C LEU A 95 -0.42 -3.30 7.39
N SER A 96 0.90 -3.36 7.28
CA SER A 96 1.69 -4.40 7.93
C SER A 96 1.59 -4.27 9.45
N LEU A 97 1.22 -5.36 10.12
CA LEU A 97 1.21 -5.41 11.58
C LEU A 97 2.61 -5.16 12.15
N LYS A 98 3.66 -5.58 11.44
CA LYS A 98 5.05 -5.39 11.88
C LYS A 98 5.38 -3.90 12.04
N ILE A 99 4.98 -3.07 11.08
CA ILE A 99 5.19 -1.62 11.11
C ILE A 99 4.45 -1.01 12.31
N ILE A 100 3.19 -1.40 12.52
CA ILE A 100 2.38 -0.89 13.64
C ILE A 100 2.99 -1.27 15.00
N LEU A 101 3.48 -2.49 15.15
CA LEU A 101 4.08 -2.96 16.39
C LEU A 101 5.38 -2.21 16.74
N ILE A 102 6.21 -1.94 15.73
CA ILE A 102 7.43 -1.14 15.88
C ILE A 102 7.05 0.29 16.31
N GLU A 103 6.13 0.91 15.58
CA GLU A 103 5.72 2.31 15.80
C GLU A 103 5.00 2.55 17.12
N LEU A 104 4.30 1.54 17.64
CA LEU A 104 3.63 1.61 18.93
C LEU A 104 4.47 1.08 20.09
N ASN A 105 5.65 0.52 19.80
CA ASN A 105 6.52 -0.16 20.75
C ASN A 105 5.76 -1.23 21.59
N ILE A 106 5.05 -2.13 20.91
CA ILE A 106 4.25 -3.20 21.54
C ILE A 106 4.70 -4.55 21.00
N SER A 107 4.80 -5.55 21.89
CA SER A 107 5.04 -6.93 21.47
C SER A 107 3.82 -7.53 20.75
N LYS A 108 4.08 -8.42 19.79
CA LYS A 108 3.03 -9.15 19.07
C LYS A 108 2.09 -9.89 20.02
N SER A 109 2.62 -10.49 21.08
CA SER A 109 1.84 -11.20 22.10
C SER A 109 0.88 -10.26 22.85
N ASN A 110 1.36 -9.10 23.30
CA ASN A 110 0.54 -8.10 23.98
C ASN A 110 -0.56 -7.55 23.08
N TYR A 111 -0.27 -7.33 21.80
CA TYR A 111 -1.26 -6.92 20.80
C TYR A 111 -2.42 -7.92 20.69
N TYR A 112 -2.13 -9.21 20.48
CA TYR A 112 -3.16 -10.23 20.36
C TYR A 112 -3.88 -10.51 21.68
N TYR A 113 -3.17 -10.48 22.80
CA TYR A 113 -3.77 -10.64 24.12
C TYR A 113 -4.87 -9.60 24.34
N ARG A 114 -4.55 -8.32 24.11
CA ARG A 114 -5.53 -7.23 24.23
C ARG A 114 -6.66 -7.38 23.23
N LEU A 115 -6.37 -7.68 21.95
CA LEU A 115 -7.40 -7.88 20.92
C LEU A 115 -8.39 -9.00 21.31
N ASN A 116 -7.89 -10.11 21.83
CA ASN A 116 -8.71 -11.25 22.26
C ASN A 116 -9.54 -10.93 23.51
N ASN A 117 -8.98 -10.21 24.47
CA ASN A 117 -9.72 -9.74 25.64
C ASN A 117 -10.89 -8.83 25.25
N PHE A 118 -10.71 -7.94 24.26
CA PHE A 118 -11.82 -7.14 23.73
C PHE A 118 -12.91 -7.98 23.10
N LYS A 119 -12.55 -8.95 22.25
CA LYS A 119 -13.52 -9.84 21.62
C LYS A 119 -14.31 -10.63 22.67
N ARG A 120 -13.62 -11.22 23.65
CA ARG A 120 -14.24 -11.95 24.76
C ARG A 120 -15.19 -11.06 25.58
N LYS A 121 -14.79 -9.83 25.90
CA LYS A 121 -15.64 -8.87 26.63
C LYS A 121 -16.90 -8.52 25.82
N LYS A 122 -16.76 -8.27 24.52
CA LYS A 122 -17.88 -7.99 23.62
C LYS A 122 -18.85 -9.18 23.54
N GLU A 123 -18.31 -10.39 23.50
CA GLU A 123 -19.11 -11.60 23.42
C GLU A 123 -19.85 -11.92 24.73
N ARG A 124 -19.18 -11.75 25.88
CA ARG A 124 -19.84 -11.82 27.20
C ARG A 124 -21.00 -10.82 27.29
N ASN A 125 -20.81 -9.59 26.82
CA ASN A 125 -21.86 -8.57 26.83
C ASN A 125 -23.03 -8.92 25.90
N ARG A 126 -22.77 -9.57 24.75
CA ARG A 126 -23.83 -10.07 23.87
C ARG A 126 -24.64 -11.19 24.54
N ARG A 127 -23.96 -12.16 25.14
CA ARG A 127 -24.63 -13.27 25.85
C ARG A 127 -25.50 -12.76 27.00
N LYS A 128 -25.02 -11.77 27.77
CA LYS A 128 -25.82 -11.12 28.81
C LYS A 128 -27.05 -10.39 28.27
N LYS A 129 -26.95 -9.72 27.11
CA LYS A 129 -28.13 -9.09 26.50
C LYS A 129 -29.17 -10.13 26.05
N ASN A 130 -28.71 -11.23 25.46
CA ASN A 130 -29.60 -12.29 25.00
C ASN A 130 -30.24 -13.04 26.18
N SER A 131 -29.49 -13.29 27.27
CA SER A 131 -30.08 -13.93 28.46
C SER A 131 -31.17 -13.09 29.12
N TRP A 132 -31.08 -11.75 29.05
CA TRP A 132 -32.13 -10.85 29.54
C TRP A 132 -33.36 -10.83 28.60
N SER A 133 -33.15 -10.91 27.28
CA SER A 133 -34.29 -11.04 26.34
C SER A 133 -35.00 -12.38 26.49
N ASP A 134 -34.25 -13.46 26.67
CA ASP A 134 -34.80 -14.81 26.81
C ASP A 134 -35.54 -14.96 28.16
N PHE A 135 -35.02 -14.35 29.24
CA PHE A 135 -35.71 -14.29 30.53
C PHE A 135 -37.01 -13.50 30.45
N ASN A 136 -37.01 -12.34 29.78
CA ASN A 136 -38.22 -11.55 29.58
C ASN A 136 -39.25 -12.31 28.72
N LEU A 137 -38.82 -12.97 27.64
CA LEU A 137 -39.72 -13.77 26.81
C LEU A 137 -40.37 -14.90 27.61
N TRP A 138 -39.58 -15.61 28.43
CA TRP A 138 -40.07 -16.68 29.30
C TRP A 138 -41.02 -16.19 30.39
N TYR A 139 -40.72 -15.03 31.01
CA TYR A 139 -41.56 -14.43 32.06
C TYR A 139 -42.93 -13.99 31.50
N PHE A 140 -42.94 -13.33 30.34
CA PHE A 140 -44.19 -12.86 29.72
C PHE A 140 -45.03 -13.95 29.06
N GLN A 141 -44.48 -15.14 28.77
CA GLN A 141 -45.24 -16.30 28.29
C GLN A 141 -45.94 -17.09 29.41
N ARG A 142 -45.65 -16.77 30.68
CA ARG A 142 -46.15 -17.49 31.86
C ARG A 142 -47.14 -16.69 32.71
N ILE A 143 -47.41 -15.45 32.35
CA ILE A 143 -48.50 -14.61 32.89
C ILE A 143 -49.65 -14.68 31.88
#